data_AF-A0ABD5IGI8-F1
#
_entry.id   AF-A0ABD5IGI8-F1
#
_cell.length_a   1.000
_cell.length_b   1.000
_cell.length_c   1.000
_cell.angle_alpha   90.00
_cell.angle_beta   90.00
_cell.angle_gamma   90.00
#
_symmetry.space_group_name_H-M   'P 1'
#
loop_
_entity.id
_entity.type
_entity.pdbx_description
1 polymer ?
#
loop_
_entity_poly.entity_id
_entity_poly.type
_entity_poly.pdbx_seq_one_letter_code
_entity_poly.pdbx_strand_id
1 'polypeptide(L)'
;MSQMKMYRVTRKSFINGHLLEEGDTIEYGGKAGDNLQLIDGEGNLLEEGGDGGDDDSTNLEKLRQQYEELFNEKPHFNTGAAKLQAAIDEKRKELGV
;
A
#
# COMPACT_ATOMS: atom_id res chain seq x y z
N MET A 1 8.35 21.67 2.09
CA MET A 1 7.14 21.98 2.88
C MET A 1 6.54 20.64 3.26
N SER A 2 6.52 20.28 4.55
CA SER A 2 5.85 19.05 4.99
C SER A 2 4.36 19.27 4.79
N GLN A 3 3.73 18.56 3.85
CA GLN A 3 2.29 18.66 3.67
C GLN A 3 1.63 17.95 4.86
N MET A 4 0.96 18.71 5.71
CA MET A 4 0.06 18.16 6.72
C MET A 4 -1.14 17.56 6.00
N LYS A 5 -1.41 16.30 6.28
CA LYS A 5 -2.53 15.55 5.72
C LYS A 5 -3.45 15.16 6.87
N MET A 6 -4.76 15.15 6.62
CA MET A 6 -5.74 14.69 7.60
C MET A 6 -5.92 13.19 7.47
N TYR A 7 -5.96 12.51 8.62
CA TYR A 7 -6.15 11.08 8.69
C TYR A 7 -7.24 10.74 9.68
N ARG A 8 -8.06 9.77 9.30
CA ARG A 8 -8.99 9.09 10.20
C ARG A 8 -8.31 7.86 10.78
N VAL A 9 -8.31 7.76 12.09
CA VAL A 9 -7.82 6.62 12.84
C VAL A 9 -8.76 5.45 12.61
N THR A 10 -8.25 4.34 12.10
CA THR A 10 -9.04 3.13 11.85
C THR A 10 -8.93 2.13 12.97
N ARG A 11 -7.92 2.28 13.85
CA ARG A 11 -7.66 1.41 14.99
C ARG A 11 -6.94 2.20 16.08
N LYS A 12 -7.20 1.86 17.34
CA LYS A 12 -6.58 2.51 18.51
C LYS A 12 -5.06 2.64 18.36
N SER A 13 -4.56 3.87 18.33
CA SER A 13 -3.18 4.18 17.96
C SER A 13 -2.59 5.28 18.84
N PHE A 14 -1.30 5.20 19.13
CA PHE A 14 -0.58 6.24 19.89
C PHE A 14 0.23 7.13 18.94
N ILE A 15 -0.27 8.34 18.66
CA ILE A 15 0.26 9.23 17.62
C ILE A 15 0.48 10.61 18.23
N ASN A 16 1.63 11.24 17.94
CA ASN A 16 2.01 12.55 18.50
C ASN A 16 1.95 12.63 20.04
N GLY A 17 2.19 11.52 20.74
CA GLY A 17 2.13 11.48 22.21
C GLY A 17 0.70 11.35 22.78
N HIS A 18 -0.31 11.18 21.92
CA HIS A 18 -1.70 11.02 22.30
C HIS A 18 -2.23 9.65 21.86
N LEU A 19 -3.00 9.01 22.74
CA LEU A 19 -3.73 7.80 22.41
C LEU A 19 -5.06 8.20 21.76
N LEU A 20 -5.25 7.78 20.52
CA LEU A 20 -6.43 8.05 19.71
C LEU A 20 -7.23 6.78 19.52
N GLU A 21 -8.55 6.91 19.45
CA GLU A 21 -9.47 5.79 19.30
C GLU A 21 -9.87 5.60 17.82
N GLU A 22 -10.51 4.47 17.52
CA GLU A 22 -11.02 4.21 16.17
C GLU A 22 -12.13 5.23 15.83
N GLY A 23 -11.97 5.94 14.72
CA GLY A 23 -12.87 6.99 14.25
C GLY A 23 -12.37 8.41 14.48
N ASP A 24 -11.32 8.62 15.30
CA ASP A 24 -10.74 9.95 15.53
C ASP A 24 -10.11 10.53 14.25
N THR A 25 -10.22 11.84 14.06
CA THR A 25 -9.56 12.54 12.95
C THR A 25 -8.38 13.35 13.48
N ILE A 26 -7.20 13.17 12.86
CA ILE A 26 -5.98 13.88 13.23
C ILE A 26 -5.23 14.42 12.02
N GLU A 27 -4.48 15.50 12.23
CA GLU A 27 -3.48 15.95 11.27
C GLU A 27 -2.13 15.27 11.55
N TYR A 28 -1.61 14.60 10.52
CA TYR A 28 -0.33 13.92 10.57
C TYR A 28 0.49 14.27 9.33
N GLY A 29 1.75 14.69 9.56
CA GLY A 29 2.66 15.08 8.48
C GLY A 29 3.58 13.95 8.01
N GLY A 30 3.37 12.72 8.48
CA GLY A 30 4.20 11.55 8.20
C GLY A 30 3.50 10.51 7.31
N LYS A 31 4.17 9.37 7.09
CA LYS A 31 3.59 8.24 6.36
C LYS A 31 2.55 7.54 7.23
N ALA A 32 1.28 7.55 6.80
CA ALA A 32 0.25 6.71 7.39
C ALA A 32 0.50 5.24 7.07
N GLY A 33 0.47 4.39 8.10
CA GLY A 33 0.33 2.94 7.95
C GLY A 33 -1.14 2.53 7.97
N ASP A 34 -1.41 1.23 8.04
CA ASP A 34 -2.79 0.66 8.04
C ASP A 34 -3.73 1.22 9.12
N ASN A 35 -3.18 1.79 10.20
CA ASN A 35 -3.95 2.35 11.31
C ASN A 35 -4.57 3.72 11.00
N LEU A 36 -4.19 4.33 9.87
CA LEU A 36 -4.55 5.68 9.48
C LEU A 36 -5.08 5.69 8.04
N GLN A 37 -6.30 6.16 7.85
CA GLN A 37 -6.91 6.39 6.54
C GLN A 37 -6.80 7.84 6.15
N LEU A 38 -6.27 8.15 4.97
CA LEU A 38 -6.19 9.52 4.49
C LEU A 38 -7.61 10.05 4.23
N ILE A 39 -7.92 11.22 4.78
CA ILE A 39 -9.20 11.89 4.58
C ILE A 39 -9.00 13.34 4.18
N ASP A 40 -10.02 13.91 3.53
CA ASP A 40 -10.06 15.33 3.19
C ASP A 40 -10.52 16.16 4.39
N GLY A 41 -10.45 17.49 4.28
CA GLY A 41 -10.93 18.42 5.31
C GLY A 41 -12.42 18.29 5.65
N GLU A 42 -13.21 17.69 4.76
CA GLU A 42 -14.63 17.36 4.98
C GLU A 42 -14.84 15.94 5.54
N GLY A 43 -13.76 15.17 5.77
CA GLY A 43 -13.83 13.82 6.33
C GLY A 43 -14.14 12.73 5.31
N ASN A 44 -14.07 13.04 4.01
CA ASN A 44 -14.22 12.03 2.97
C ASN A 44 -12.91 11.26 2.80
N LEU A 45 -13.03 9.94 2.58
CA LEU A 45 -11.88 9.09 2.27
C LEU A 45 -11.20 9.59 0.99
N LEU A 46 -9.96 10.03 1.13
CA LEU A 46 -9.08 10.30 0.01
C LEU A 46 -8.37 9.00 -0.29
N GLU A 47 -8.74 8.36 -1.39
CA GLU A 47 -8.02 7.18 -1.89
C GLU A 47 -6.64 7.59 -2.43
N GLU A 48 -5.68 7.91 -1.55
CA GLU A 48 -4.28 7.69 -1.86
C GLU A 48 -3.95 6.25 -1.46
N GLY A 49 -3.75 5.41 -2.48
CA GLY A 49 -3.39 3.99 -2.42
C GLY A 49 -2.89 3.52 -1.06
N GLY A 50 -3.77 2.85 -0.32
CA GLY A 50 -3.40 2.07 0.85
C GLY A 50 -2.48 0.92 0.43
N ASP A 51 -1.18 1.18 0.44
CA ASP A 51 -0.10 0.19 0.43
C ASP A 51 0.72 0.46 1.69
N GLY A 52 0.05 0.31 2.83
CA GLY A 52 0.50 0.74 4.15
C GLY A 52 0.87 -0.40 5.10
N GLY A 53 1.02 -1.63 4.59
CA GLY A 53 1.54 -2.77 5.32
C GLY A 53 3.02 -2.98 5.02
N ASP A 54 3.84 -2.98 6.05
CA ASP A 54 5.28 -3.17 6.06
C ASP A 54 5.86 -4.19 5.06
N ASP A 55 7.02 -3.81 4.50
CA ASP A 55 8.19 -4.59 4.07
C ASP A 55 7.95 -6.09 3.75
N ASP A 56 8.28 -6.50 2.52
CA ASP A 56 8.04 -7.81 1.86
C ASP A 56 6.66 -8.07 1.24
N SER A 57 5.54 -7.71 1.88
CA SER A 57 4.21 -8.06 1.35
C SER A 57 3.80 -7.22 0.14
N THR A 58 4.12 -5.93 0.15
CA THR A 58 3.83 -5.00 -0.97
C THR A 58 4.66 -5.31 -2.21
N ASN A 59 5.91 -5.77 -2.03
CA ASN A 59 6.78 -6.18 -3.13
C ASN A 59 6.24 -7.43 -3.83
N LEU A 60 5.78 -8.41 -3.06
CA LEU A 60 5.17 -9.62 -3.61
C LEU A 60 3.85 -9.30 -4.35
N GLU A 61 3.04 -8.40 -3.81
CA GLU A 61 1.78 -7.98 -4.44
C GLU A 61 2.03 -7.26 -5.78
N LYS A 62 3.01 -6.34 -5.83
CA LYS A 62 3.44 -5.66 -7.06
C LYS A 62 3.96 -6.62 -8.11
N LEU A 63 4.66 -7.68 -7.68
CA LEU A 63 5.11 -8.76 -8.56
C LEU A 63 3.93 -9.59 -9.08
N ARG A 64 2.93 -9.89 -8.25
CA ARG A 64 1.75 -10.63 -8.70
C ARG A 64 0.95 -9.84 -9.72
N GLN A 65 0.77 -8.53 -9.50
CA GLN A 65 0.10 -7.63 -10.44
C GLN A 65 0.81 -7.60 -11.80
N GLN A 66 2.13 -7.32 -11.81
CA GLN A 66 2.90 -7.29 -13.06
C GLN A 66 2.90 -8.62 -13.81
N TYR A 67 2.95 -9.75 -13.09
CA TYR A 67 2.83 -11.06 -13.72
C TYR A 67 1.45 -11.24 -14.36
N GLU A 68 0.37 -10.89 -13.66
CA GLU A 68 -0.99 -10.97 -14.20
C GLU A 68 -1.16 -10.06 -15.43
N GLU A 69 -0.58 -8.86 -15.44
CA GLU A 69 -0.63 -7.97 -16.61
C GLU A 69 0.11 -8.54 -17.83
N LEU A 70 1.26 -9.18 -17.62
CA LEU A 70 2.10 -9.71 -18.71
C LEU A 70 1.65 -11.07 -19.24
N PHE A 71 1.06 -11.90 -18.36
CA PHE A 71 0.63 -13.26 -18.68
C PHE A 71 -0.89 -13.39 -18.81
N ASN A 72 -1.64 -12.36 -18.44
CA ASN A 72 -3.09 -12.36 -18.32
C ASN A 72 -3.62 -13.52 -17.43
N GLU A 73 -2.79 -13.99 -16.49
CA GLU A 73 -3.03 -15.15 -15.63
C GLU A 73 -2.57 -14.89 -14.19
N LYS A 74 -3.39 -15.34 -13.22
CA LYS A 74 -3.06 -15.23 -11.80
C LYS A 74 -1.95 -16.20 -11.43
N PRO A 75 -0.82 -15.71 -10.88
CA PRO A 75 0.21 -16.61 -10.40
C PRO A 75 -0.28 -17.39 -9.18
N HIS A 76 0.20 -18.62 -9.03
CA HIS A 76 -0.18 -19.48 -7.91
C HIS A 76 0.15 -18.82 -6.56
N PHE A 77 -0.74 -18.95 -5.56
CA PHE A 77 -0.58 -18.30 -4.24
C PHE A 77 0.72 -18.71 -3.53
N ASN A 78 1.24 -19.90 -3.84
CA ASN A 78 2.50 -20.43 -3.31
C ASN A 78 3.75 -20.02 -4.12
N THR A 79 3.59 -19.20 -5.17
CA THR A 79 4.72 -18.66 -5.95
C THR A 79 5.32 -17.47 -5.21
N GLY A 80 6.57 -17.63 -4.76
CA GLY A 80 7.32 -16.57 -4.09
C GLY A 80 7.87 -15.51 -5.05
N ALA A 81 8.28 -14.37 -4.49
CA ALA A 81 8.75 -13.18 -5.22
C ALA A 81 9.84 -13.49 -6.26
N ALA A 82 10.81 -14.35 -5.91
CA ALA A 82 11.92 -14.71 -6.80
C ALA A 82 11.45 -15.36 -8.11
N LYS A 83 10.41 -16.21 -8.08
CA LYS A 83 9.88 -16.86 -9.29
C LYS A 83 9.05 -15.90 -10.13
N LEU A 84 8.23 -15.07 -9.48
CA LEU A 84 7.46 -14.04 -10.16
C LEU A 84 8.37 -13.06 -10.90
N GLN A 85 9.41 -12.57 -10.21
CA GLN A 85 10.38 -11.65 -10.80
C GLN A 85 11.06 -12.28 -12.01
N ALA A 86 11.55 -13.51 -11.91
CA ALA A 86 12.21 -14.19 -13.03
C ALA A 86 11.29 -14.34 -14.25
N ALA A 87 10.02 -14.70 -14.05
CA ALA A 87 9.07 -14.83 -15.13
C ALA A 87 8.68 -13.48 -15.75
N ILE A 88 8.54 -12.42 -14.94
CA ILE A 88 8.29 -11.05 -15.42
C ILE A 88 9.47 -10.56 -16.26
N ASP A 89 10.71 -10.75 -15.80
CA ASP A 89 11.92 -10.33 -16.51
C ASP A 89 12.05 -11.06 -17.86
N GLU A 90 11.85 -12.37 -17.87
CA GLU A 90 11.87 -13.17 -19.09
C GLU A 90 10.79 -12.71 -20.07
N LYS A 91 9.56 -12.48 -19.59
CA LYS A 91 8.46 -12.03 -20.43
C LYS A 91 8.67 -10.63 -20.99
N ARG A 92 9.24 -9.71 -20.20
CA ARG A 92 9.61 -8.36 -20.67
C ARG A 92 10.69 -8.42 -21.74
N LYS A 93 11.70 -9.27 -21.54
CA LYS A 93 12.75 -9.52 -22.53
C LYS A 93 12.20 -10.11 -23.83
N GLU A 94 11.22 -11.02 -23.77
CA GLU A 94 10.53 -11.55 -24.95
C GLU A 94 9.69 -10.47 -25.68
N LEU A 95 9.03 -9.60 -24.91
CA LEU A 95 8.22 -8.50 -25.45
C LEU A 95 9.07 -7.31 -25.95
N GLY A 96 10.38 -7.31 -25.65
CA GLY A 96 11.30 -6.24 -26.04
C GLY A 96 11.04 -4.91 -25.34
N VAL A 97 10.45 -4.95 -24.14
CA VAL A 97 10.19 -3.80 -23.25
C VAL A 97 11.37 -3.57 -22.30
#